data_AF-A0A519ZCI1-F1
#
_entry.id   AF-A0A519ZCI1-F1
#
_cell.length_a   1.000
_cell.length_b   1.000
_cell.length_c   1.000
_cell.angle_alpha   90.00
_cell.angle_beta   90.00
_cell.angle_gamma   90.00
#
_symmetry.space_group_name_H-M   'P 1'
#
loop_
_entity.id
_entity.type
_entity.pdbx_description
1 polymer ?
#
loop_
_entity_poly.entity_id
_entity_poly.type
_entity_poly.pdbx_seq_one_letter_code
_entity_poly.pdbx_strand_id
1 'polypeptide(L)'
;MKLLIKNMVCPRCIRSVEELLAQHGMEAKAIRLGEVELAAAPEPQTLRHFSEALAGAGFELLDDQKKALIERLKTLLLEQVQSGEI
;
A
#
# COMPACT_ATOMS: atom_id res chain seq x y z
N MET A 1 11.65 3.93 0.81
CA MET A 1 10.48 3.56 -0.02
C MET A 1 9.37 4.56 0.27
N LYS A 2 8.59 4.97 -0.72
CA LYS A 2 7.47 5.89 -0.52
C LYS A 2 6.16 5.13 -0.64
N LEU A 3 5.30 5.32 0.35
CA LEU A 3 3.95 4.77 0.40
C LEU A 3 2.96 5.91 0.26
N LEU A 4 1.95 5.72 -0.57
CA LEU A 4 0.85 6.66 -0.73
C LEU A 4 -0.35 6.13 0.04
N ILE A 5 -1.02 6.99 0.81
CA ILE A 5 -2.15 6.61 1.65
C ILE A 5 -3.34 7.51 1.34
N LYS A 6 -4.47 6.92 0.98
CA LYS A 6 -5.73 7.64 0.77
C LYS A 6 -6.48 7.82 2.10
N ASN A 7 -7.40 8.79 2.12
CA ASN A 7 -8.26 9.14 3.26
C ASN A 7 -7.53 9.74 4.47
N MET A 8 -6.27 10.17 4.32
CA MET A 8 -5.62 11.07 5.28
C MET A 8 -6.08 12.51 5.01
N VAL A 9 -6.78 13.14 5.95
CA VAL A 9 -7.40 14.48 5.74
C VAL A 9 -7.02 15.51 6.80
N CYS A 10 -6.35 15.11 7.88
CA CYS A 10 -5.93 16.04 8.93
C CYS A 10 -4.68 15.56 9.69
N PRO A 11 -4.03 16.42 10.50
CA PRO A 11 -2.83 16.05 11.28
C PRO A 11 -3.05 14.87 12.23
N ARG A 12 -4.31 14.61 12.66
CA ARG A 12 -4.64 13.44 13.46
C ARG A 12 -4.41 12.13 12.70
N CYS A 13 -4.65 12.13 11.38
CA CYS A 13 -4.40 10.97 10.53
C CYS A 13 -2.91 10.64 10.47
N ILE A 14 -2.04 11.65 10.49
CA ILE A 14 -0.58 11.47 10.52
C ILE A 14 -0.18 10.69 11.78
N ARG A 15 -0.68 11.09 12.96
CA ARG A 15 -0.39 10.39 14.22
C ARG A 15 -0.91 8.96 14.22
N SER A 16 -2.13 8.73 13.75
CA SER A 16 -2.68 7.36 13.66
C SER A 16 -1.84 6.47 12.75
N VAL A 17 -1.36 6.99 11.62
CA VAL A 17 -0.47 6.24 10.72
C VAL A 17 0.90 6.02 11.36
N GLU A 18 1.44 6.99 12.08
CA GLU A 18 2.70 6.87 12.82
C GLU A 18 2.64 5.80 13.92
N GLU A 19 1.54 5.74 14.68
CA GLU A 19 1.29 4.69 15.67
C GLU A 19 1.19 3.31 15.01
N LEU A 20 0.50 3.19 13.88
CA LEU A 20 0.41 1.94 13.12
C LEU A 20 1.78 1.49 12.60
N LEU A 21 2.61 2.41 12.12
CA LEU A 21 3.98 2.12 11.68
C LEU A 21 4.83 1.59 12.84
N ALA A 22 4.77 2.25 14.00
CA ALA A 22 5.49 1.82 15.19
C ALA A 22 5.05 0.43 15.68
N GLN A 23 3.75 0.13 15.66
CA GLN A 23 3.21 -1.19 16.03
C GLN A 23 3.72 -2.32 15.11
N HIS A 24 4.03 -2.01 13.86
CA HIS A 24 4.54 -2.96 12.87
C HIS A 24 6.07 -2.92 12.75
N GLY A 25 6.76 -2.21 13.65
CA GLY A 25 8.22 -2.11 13.66
C GLY A 25 8.80 -1.41 12.42
N MET A 26 8.03 -0.53 11.78
CA MET A 26 8.46 0.21 10.60
C MET A 26 8.86 1.63 10.97
N GLU A 27 10.09 2.01 10.64
CA GLU A 27 10.56 3.38 10.81
C GLU A 27 10.20 4.24 9.60
N ALA A 28 9.51 5.36 9.86
CA ALA A 28 9.31 6.42 8.89
C ALA A 28 10.42 7.47 8.99
N LYS A 29 10.98 7.84 7.84
CA LYS A 29 11.84 9.02 7.66
C LYS A 29 11.04 10.31 7.66
N ALA A 30 9.86 10.29 7.05
CA ALA A 30 8.96 11.43 6.99
C ALA A 30 7.52 10.97 6.80
N ILE A 31 6.58 11.65 7.43
CA ILE A 31 5.15 11.46 7.21
C ILE A 31 4.53 12.79 6.82
N ARG A 32 3.80 12.79 5.72
CA ARG A 32 3.02 13.92 5.21
C ARG A 32 1.60 13.46 4.98
N LEU A 33 0.72 14.42 4.76
CA LEU A 33 -0.69 14.13 4.51
C LEU A 33 -0.82 13.38 3.17
N GLY A 34 -1.12 12.08 3.27
CA GLY A 34 -1.25 11.15 2.14
C GLY A 34 0.05 10.48 1.67
N GLU A 35 1.19 10.72 2.31
CA GLU A 35 2.48 10.13 1.93
C GLU A 35 3.29 9.72 3.19
N VAL A 36 3.87 8.52 3.16
CA VAL A 36 4.82 8.03 4.17
C VAL A 36 6.12 7.65 3.47
N GLU A 37 7.22 8.19 3.93
CA GLU A 37 8.56 7.82 3.49
C GLU A 37 9.20 6.90 4.52
N LEU A 38 9.42 5.64 4.17
CA LEU A 38 10.02 4.63 5.03
C LEU A 38 11.55 4.64 4.96
N ALA A 39 12.17 4.39 6.11
CA ALA A 39 13.63 4.31 6.25
C ALA A 39 14.24 3.19 5.41
N ALA A 40 13.60 2.01 5.46
CA ALA A 40 13.94 0.81 4.70
C ALA A 40 12.68 0.25 4.00
N ALA A 41 12.88 -0.67 3.06
CA ALA A 41 11.76 -1.41 2.48
C ALA A 41 11.33 -2.52 3.47
N PRO A 42 10.05 -2.56 3.90
CA PRO A 42 9.57 -3.62 4.78
C PRO A 42 9.46 -4.93 4.00
N GLU A 43 9.44 -6.05 4.72
CA GLU A 43 9.13 -7.34 4.11
C GLU A 43 7.71 -7.34 3.53
N PRO A 44 7.46 -8.10 2.44
CA PRO A 44 6.14 -8.16 1.81
C PRO A 44 5.01 -8.56 2.77
N GLN A 45 5.31 -9.40 3.77
CA GLN A 45 4.35 -9.80 4.79
C GLN A 45 4.01 -8.65 5.75
N THR A 46 5.02 -7.94 6.24
CA THR A 46 4.84 -6.75 7.09
C THR A 46 4.04 -5.66 6.37
N LEU A 47 4.32 -5.44 5.09
CA LEU A 47 3.58 -4.48 4.27
C LEU A 47 2.09 -4.87 4.13
N ARG A 48 1.79 -6.18 3.97
CA ARG A 48 0.41 -6.67 3.91
C ARG A 48 -0.33 -6.45 5.23
N HIS A 49 0.28 -6.83 6.36
CA HIS A 49 -0.31 -6.61 7.68
C HIS A 49 -0.56 -5.12 7.96
N PHE A 50 0.39 -4.27 7.58
CA PHE A 50 0.21 -2.82 7.68
C PHE A 50 -0.94 -2.31 6.81
N SER A 51 -1.07 -2.80 5.58
CA SER A 51 -2.19 -2.44 4.71
C SER A 51 -3.54 -2.85 5.29
N GLU A 52 -3.62 -4.01 5.95
CA GLU A 52 -4.83 -4.48 6.64
C GLU A 52 -5.16 -3.60 7.85
N ALA A 53 -4.13 -3.26 8.65
CA ALA A 53 -4.30 -2.38 9.80
C ALA A 53 -4.72 -0.95 9.40
N LEU A 54 -4.14 -0.41 8.32
CA LEU A 54 -4.56 0.85 7.71
C LEU A 54 -6.04 0.80 7.28
N ALA A 55 -6.45 -0.28 6.61
CA ALA A 55 -7.84 -0.48 6.21
C ALA A 55 -8.79 -0.53 7.41
N GLY A 56 -8.40 -1.20 8.49
CA GLY A 56 -9.14 -1.22 9.76
C GLY A 56 -9.29 0.17 10.40
N ALA A 57 -8.32 1.06 10.19
CA ALA A 57 -8.37 2.45 10.63
C ALA A 57 -9.07 3.40 9.64
N GLY A 58 -9.59 2.89 8.50
CA GLY A 58 -10.29 3.67 7.47
C GLY A 58 -9.39 4.32 6.41
N PHE A 59 -8.10 3.99 6.41
CA PHE A 59 -7.13 4.42 5.40
C PHE A 59 -6.97 3.38 4.29
N GLU A 60 -6.49 3.80 3.13
CA GLU A 60 -6.22 2.89 2.03
C GLU A 60 -4.77 3.05 1.58
N LEU A 61 -3.97 1.99 1.67
CA LEU A 61 -2.63 1.98 1.09
C LEU A 61 -2.76 1.92 -0.44
N LEU A 62 -2.31 2.96 -1.11
CA LEU A 62 -2.19 3.04 -2.55
C LEU A 62 -0.90 2.34 -2.96
N ASP A 63 -0.94 1.00 -2.98
CA ASP A 63 0.18 0.18 -3.45
C ASP A 63 0.07 -0.03 -4.96
N ASP A 64 1.13 0.35 -5.69
CA ASP A 64 1.27 0.08 -7.12
C ASP A 64 1.27 -1.43 -7.41
N GLN A 65 1.54 -2.30 -6.43
CA GLN A 65 1.44 -3.75 -6.63
C GLN A 65 0.02 -4.22 -6.96
N LYS A 66 -1.03 -3.57 -6.43
CA LYS A 66 -2.42 -3.89 -6.83
C LYS A 66 -2.67 -3.51 -8.28
N LYS A 67 -2.19 -2.33 -8.70
CA LYS A 67 -2.24 -1.93 -10.11
C LYS A 67 -1.43 -2.88 -10.98
N ALA A 68 -0.20 -3.22 -10.58
CA ALA A 68 0.66 -4.13 -11.30
C ALA A 68 0.03 -5.53 -11.41
N LEU A 69 -0.60 -6.04 -10.36
CA LEU A 69 -1.32 -7.31 -10.38
C LEU A 69 -2.53 -7.26 -11.31
N ILE A 70 -3.33 -6.19 -11.25
CA ILE A 70 -4.47 -5.97 -12.16
C ILE A 70 -3.99 -5.88 -13.61
N GLU A 71 -2.93 -5.13 -13.89
CA GLU A 71 -2.35 -5.02 -15.23
C GLU A 71 -1.81 -6.38 -15.70
N ARG A 72 -1.13 -7.13 -14.83
CA ARG A 72 -0.65 -8.49 -15.16
C ARG A 72 -1.81 -9.44 -15.45
N LEU A 73 -2.89 -9.35 -14.69
CA LEU A 73 -4.11 -10.14 -14.93
C LEU A 73 -4.77 -9.76 -16.27
N LYS A 74 -4.86 -8.46 -16.58
CA LYS A 74 -5.35 -7.98 -17.89
C LYS A 74 -4.49 -8.50 -19.03
N THR A 75 -3.17 -8.46 -18.89
CA THR A 75 -2.24 -9.00 -19.88
C THR A 75 -2.48 -10.49 -20.11
N LEU A 76 -2.57 -11.29 -19.04
CA LEU A 76 -2.84 -12.73 -19.15
C LEU A 76 -4.19 -13.03 -19.82
N LEU A 77 -5.24 -12.26 -19.52
CA LEU A 77 -6.54 -12.41 -20.17
C LEU A 77 -6.49 -12.08 -21.67
N LEU A 78 -5.76 -11.02 -22.04
CA LEU A 78 -5.55 -10.67 -23.45
C LEU A 78 -4.75 -11.74 -24.20
N GLU A 79 -3.72 -12.29 -23.56
CA GLU A 79 -2.92 -13.41 -24.12
C GLU A 79 -3.79 -14.64 -24.37
N GLN A 80 -4.68 -15.01 -23.45
CA GLN A 80 -5.59 -16.15 -23.61
C GLN A 80 -6.64 -15.94 -24.71
N VAL A 81 -7.17 -14.72 -24.85
CA VAL A 81 -8.11 -14.40 -25.95
C VAL A 81 -7.38 -14.39 -27.29
N GLN A 82 -6.13 -13.93 -27.35
CA GLN A 82 -5.32 -13.95 -28.57
C GLN A 82 -4.83 -15.34 -28.96
N SER A 83 -4.62 -16.25 -28.01
CA SER A 83 -4.17 -17.62 -28.30
C SER A 83 -5.27 -18.54 -28.82
N GLY A 84 -6.55 -18.10 -28.84
CA GLY A 84 -7.62 -18.80 -29.55
C GLY A 84 -8.00 -20.18 -29.02
N GLU A 85 -7.67 -20.50 -27.77
CA GLU A 85 -8.17 -21.70 -27.08
C GLU A 85 -9.41 -21.33 -26.24
N ILE A 86 -10.55 -21.21 -26.90
CA ILE A 86 -11.88 -21.28 -26.28
C ILE A 86 -12.72 -22.29 -27.06
#